data_AF-A0A9D6SUN4-F1
#
_entry.id   AF-A0A9D6SUN4-F1
#
_cell.length_a   1.000
_cell.length_b   1.000
_cell.length_c   1.000
_cell.angle_alpha   90.00
_cell.angle_beta   90.00
_cell.angle_gamma   90.00
#
_symmetry.space_group_name_H-M   'P 1'
#
loop_
_entity.id
_entity.type
_entity.pdbx_description
1 polymer ?
#
loop_
_entity_poly.entity_id
_entity_poly.type
_entity_poly.pdbx_seq_one_letter_code
_entity_poly.pdbx_strand_id
1 'polypeptide(L)'
;MAIVEYEKKGHIAFITMNRPEKLNALSWEVHRGLHDAMLDYWKDDNLRCAILSGNGERAFCAGNDLGNVGSGLGIGSGPKAPADRVSAYHFADTLYKPFIAAIHGWCLGGGLEVALTCDIRIAAEDAKFGLPEMWRGILPGTGMQLTPRAIPRAVAAEIVIMGRNIDAQRAYQVGLVNAVVPRAKLMSTAIEWAEAVCEAAPLAVKASKENMNRSAHLSLDDSLAMQGSISARTISGSEDQKEGVKAFLEKRKPVWKGR
;
A
#
# COMPACT_ATOMS: atom_id res chain seq x y z
N MET A 1 -14.35 9.36 -17.88
CA MET A 1 -14.16 8.65 -16.60
C MET A 1 -12.98 9.30 -15.88
N ALA A 2 -12.94 9.26 -14.54
CA ALA A 2 -11.84 9.84 -13.78
C ALA A 2 -10.56 9.00 -13.99
N ILE A 3 -9.39 9.64 -14.00
CA ILE A 3 -8.09 8.96 -14.19
C ILE A 3 -7.69 8.09 -12.98
N VAL A 4 -8.27 8.41 -11.81
CA VAL A 4 -8.31 7.58 -10.61
C VAL A 4 -9.75 7.57 -10.15
N GLU A 5 -10.33 6.39 -10.03
CA GLU A 5 -11.68 6.17 -9.52
C GLU A 5 -11.60 5.94 -8.01
N TYR A 6 -12.57 6.49 -7.29
CA TYR A 6 -12.64 6.39 -5.85
C TYR A 6 -14.07 6.14 -5.38
N GLU A 7 -14.30 4.99 -4.76
CA GLU A 7 -15.61 4.53 -4.30
C GLU A 7 -15.55 4.08 -2.84
N LYS A 8 -16.59 4.36 -2.06
CA LYS A 8 -16.69 3.94 -0.65
C LYS A 8 -17.82 2.91 -0.52
N LYS A 9 -17.55 1.73 0.04
CA LYS A 9 -18.58 0.75 0.42
C LYS A 9 -18.35 0.27 1.84
N GLY A 10 -19.32 0.53 2.71
CA GLY A 10 -19.18 0.24 4.14
C GLY A 10 -17.94 0.93 4.70
N HIS A 11 -17.03 0.14 5.27
CA HIS A 11 -15.78 0.61 5.86
C HIS A 11 -14.57 0.55 4.89
N ILE A 12 -14.79 0.22 3.61
CA ILE A 12 -13.74 0.00 2.62
C ILE A 12 -13.76 1.11 1.57
N ALA A 13 -12.60 1.70 1.32
CA ALA A 13 -12.34 2.56 0.18
C ALA A 13 -11.76 1.74 -0.98
N PHE A 14 -12.29 1.93 -2.18
CA PHE A 14 -11.77 1.37 -3.42
C PHE A 14 -11.11 2.48 -4.21
N ILE A 15 -9.81 2.36 -4.45
CA ILE A 15 -9.00 3.32 -5.21
C ILE A 15 -8.49 2.58 -6.44
N THR A 16 -8.87 3.02 -7.63
CA THR A 16 -8.57 2.31 -8.88
C THR A 16 -7.91 3.25 -9.87
N MET A 17 -6.68 2.95 -10.26
CA MET A 17 -6.02 3.64 -11.38
C MET A 17 -6.76 3.30 -12.67
N ASN A 18 -7.27 4.30 -13.39
CA ASN A 18 -8.08 4.10 -14.57
C ASN A 18 -7.48 4.79 -15.80
N ARG A 19 -6.34 4.25 -16.24
CA ARG A 19 -5.64 4.65 -17.47
C ARG A 19 -5.10 3.42 -18.23
N PRO A 20 -5.96 2.42 -18.51
CA PRO A 20 -5.53 1.12 -19.03
C PRO A 20 -4.83 1.20 -20.40
N GLU A 21 -5.18 2.17 -21.23
CA GLU A 21 -4.58 2.42 -22.55
C GLU A 21 -3.11 2.85 -22.46
N LYS A 22 -2.66 3.30 -21.28
CA LYS A 22 -1.26 3.58 -20.96
C LYS A 22 -0.74 2.67 -19.84
N LEU A 23 -1.35 1.49 -19.67
CA LEU A 23 -0.98 0.51 -18.65
C LEU A 23 -0.93 1.09 -17.23
N ASN A 24 -1.84 2.03 -16.93
CA ASN A 24 -1.93 2.74 -15.67
C ASN A 24 -0.62 3.45 -15.28
N ALA A 25 0.17 3.91 -16.26
CA ALA A 25 1.40 4.65 -16.00
C ALA A 25 1.13 5.95 -15.21
N LEU A 26 1.99 6.22 -14.21
CA LEU A 26 1.86 7.31 -13.26
C LEU A 26 2.23 8.65 -13.92
N SER A 27 1.24 9.31 -14.52
CA SER A 27 1.35 10.71 -14.91
C SER A 27 1.13 11.63 -13.70
N TRP A 28 1.35 12.93 -13.86
CA TRP A 28 1.09 13.90 -12.79
C TRP A 28 -0.37 13.88 -12.33
N GLU A 29 -1.31 13.71 -13.27
CA GLU A 29 -2.74 13.63 -12.99
C GLU A 29 -3.09 12.36 -12.21
N VAL A 30 -2.44 11.22 -12.49
CA VAL A 30 -2.60 9.98 -11.71
C VAL A 30 -2.07 10.20 -10.30
N HIS A 31 -0.88 10.79 -10.13
CA HIS A 31 -0.33 11.10 -8.81
C HIS A 31 -1.25 12.01 -7.99
N ARG A 32 -1.80 13.05 -8.61
CA ARG A 32 -2.75 13.95 -7.95
C ARG A 32 -4.04 13.21 -7.57
N GLY A 33 -4.61 12.42 -8.49
CA GLY A 33 -5.82 11.64 -8.21
C GLY A 33 -5.64 10.64 -7.08
N LEU A 34 -4.50 9.95 -7.03
CA LEU A 34 -4.13 9.07 -5.92
C LEU A 34 -4.00 9.87 -4.63
N HIS A 35 -3.26 10.98 -4.63
CA HIS A 35 -3.13 11.84 -3.45
C HIS A 35 -4.49 12.28 -2.89
N ASP A 36 -5.39 12.75 -3.75
CA ASP A 36 -6.69 13.26 -3.32
C ASP A 36 -7.57 12.14 -2.73
N ALA A 37 -7.57 10.96 -3.35
CA ALA A 37 -8.28 9.78 -2.84
C ALA A 37 -7.70 9.30 -1.49
N MET A 38 -6.37 9.31 -1.34
CA MET A 38 -5.68 8.96 -0.09
C MET A 38 -5.96 9.96 1.03
N LEU A 39 -6.01 11.26 0.71
CA LEU A 39 -6.30 12.33 1.65
C LEU A 39 -7.74 12.24 2.17
N ASP A 40 -8.70 11.99 1.28
CA ASP A 40 -10.08 11.76 1.69
C ASP A 40 -10.22 10.47 2.50
N TYR A 41 -9.61 9.37 2.04
CA TYR A 41 -9.57 8.12 2.80
C TYR A 41 -9.03 8.35 4.20
N TRP A 42 -7.93 9.10 4.35
CA TRP A 42 -7.31 9.36 5.65
C TRP A 42 -8.25 10.08 6.61
N LYS A 43 -8.93 11.13 6.14
CA LYS A 43 -9.80 12.00 6.95
C LYS A 43 -11.14 11.38 7.31
N ASP A 44 -11.58 10.35 6.58
CA ASP A 44 -12.85 9.69 6.85
C ASP A 44 -12.71 8.61 7.93
N ASP A 45 -13.16 8.91 9.15
CA ASP A 45 -13.12 7.98 10.29
C ASP A 45 -14.04 6.76 10.11
N ASN A 46 -15.00 6.79 9.18
CA ASN A 46 -15.81 5.62 8.86
C ASN A 46 -15.02 4.59 8.05
N LEU A 47 -13.99 4.99 7.32
CA LEU A 47 -13.18 4.08 6.52
C LEU A 47 -12.07 3.47 7.37
N ARG A 48 -11.94 2.13 7.28
CA ARG A 48 -11.03 1.32 8.09
C ARG A 48 -9.95 0.66 7.25
N CYS A 49 -10.24 0.30 6.00
CA CYS A 49 -9.28 -0.32 5.07
C CYS A 49 -9.48 0.28 3.67
N ALA A 50 -8.42 0.29 2.87
CA ALA A 50 -8.49 0.68 1.47
C ALA A 50 -7.91 -0.42 0.57
N ILE A 51 -8.48 -0.54 -0.62
CA ILE A 51 -8.02 -1.44 -1.67
C ILE A 51 -7.52 -0.57 -2.83
N LEU A 52 -6.26 -0.74 -3.19
CA LEU A 52 -5.66 -0.14 -4.37
C LEU A 52 -5.61 -1.15 -5.51
N SER A 53 -6.12 -0.78 -6.67
CA SER A 53 -6.12 -1.62 -7.88
C SER A 53 -5.88 -0.80 -9.15
N GLY A 54 -5.78 -1.48 -10.29
CA GLY A 54 -5.72 -0.86 -11.61
C GLY A 54 -6.78 -1.46 -12.53
N ASN A 55 -7.37 -0.64 -13.40
CA ASN A 55 -8.27 -1.10 -14.45
C ASN A 55 -7.51 -1.68 -15.65
N GLY A 56 -8.23 -2.46 -16.45
CA GLY A 56 -7.70 -3.11 -17.64
C GLY A 56 -7.18 -4.53 -17.39
N GLU A 57 -6.69 -5.15 -18.46
CA GLU A 57 -6.29 -6.57 -18.44
C GLU A 57 -4.79 -6.77 -18.25
N ARG A 58 -3.98 -5.76 -18.57
CA ARG A 58 -2.54 -5.93 -18.79
C ARG A 58 -1.66 -5.50 -17.63
N ALA A 59 -2.12 -4.60 -16.78
CA ALA A 59 -1.24 -3.97 -15.79
C ALA A 59 -2.01 -3.40 -14.61
N PHE A 60 -1.53 -3.71 -13.41
CA PHE A 60 -1.76 -2.90 -12.24
C PHE A 60 -1.21 -1.49 -12.47
N CYS A 61 0.09 -1.37 -12.78
CA CYS A 61 0.77 -0.12 -13.12
C CYS A 61 2.15 -0.40 -13.74
N ALA A 62 2.42 0.16 -14.91
CA ALA A 62 3.68 -0.02 -15.64
C ALA A 62 4.81 0.97 -15.25
N GLY A 63 4.60 1.79 -14.21
CA GLY A 63 5.60 2.73 -13.69
C GLY A 63 5.33 4.19 -14.05
N ASN A 64 6.32 5.06 -13.87
CA ASN A 64 6.20 6.49 -14.14
C ASN A 64 5.99 6.77 -15.64
N ASP A 65 5.13 7.74 -15.97
CA ASP A 65 4.91 8.14 -17.35
C ASP A 65 6.13 8.90 -17.90
N LEU A 66 6.90 8.23 -18.77
CA LEU A 66 8.11 8.78 -19.37
C LEU A 66 7.82 9.74 -20.53
N GLY A 67 6.58 9.86 -20.99
CA GLY A 67 6.21 10.72 -22.12
C GLY A 67 6.50 12.21 -21.90
N ASN A 68 6.63 12.64 -20.64
CA ASN A 68 6.89 14.04 -20.25
C ASN A 68 8.37 14.34 -19.94
N VAL A 69 9.26 13.36 -20.07
CA VAL A 69 10.68 13.51 -19.68
C VAL A 69 11.46 14.40 -20.66
N GLY A 70 11.00 14.50 -21.90
CA GLY A 70 11.57 15.36 -22.93
C GLY A 70 11.15 16.84 -22.84
N SER A 71 10.16 17.22 -22.03
CA SER A 71 9.61 18.59 -21.98
C SER A 71 10.24 19.49 -20.90
N GLY A 72 11.42 19.12 -20.38
CA GLY A 72 12.10 19.88 -19.31
C GLY A 72 11.52 19.70 -17.90
N LEU A 73 10.48 18.86 -17.76
CA LEU A 73 9.97 18.31 -16.49
C LEU A 73 10.52 16.89 -16.28
N GLY A 74 11.82 16.73 -16.55
CA GLY A 74 12.56 15.48 -16.39
C GLY A 74 12.29 14.77 -15.06
N ILE A 75 12.58 13.47 -15.05
CA ILE A 75 12.51 12.60 -13.88
C ILE A 75 13.46 13.18 -12.83
N GLY A 76 12.90 13.78 -11.77
CA GLY A 76 13.66 14.56 -10.77
C GLY A 76 13.43 16.08 -10.79
N SER A 77 12.67 16.60 -11.76
CA SER A 77 12.24 18.00 -11.85
C SER A 77 10.72 18.16 -11.76
N GLY A 78 10.11 17.39 -10.85
CA GLY A 78 9.02 18.00 -10.09
C GLY A 78 9.57 19.28 -9.43
N PRO A 79 8.77 20.35 -9.29
CA PRO A 79 9.23 21.59 -8.67
C PRO A 79 9.97 21.24 -7.38
N LYS A 80 11.15 21.83 -7.15
CA LYS A 80 11.91 21.77 -5.88
C LYS A 80 10.89 21.74 -4.76
N ALA A 81 10.65 20.55 -4.21
CA ALA A 81 9.39 20.30 -3.53
C ALA A 81 9.34 21.21 -2.30
N PRO A 82 8.33 22.09 -2.17
CA PRO A 82 8.03 22.65 -0.88
C PRO A 82 7.80 21.50 0.10
N ALA A 83 7.95 21.76 1.39
CA ALA A 83 7.73 20.82 2.48
C ALA A 83 6.29 20.23 2.55
N ASP A 84 5.48 20.41 1.50
CA ASP A 84 4.08 20.04 1.34
C ASP A 84 3.86 18.80 0.46
N ARG A 85 4.91 18.20 -0.12
CA ARG A 85 4.80 16.86 -0.70
C ARG A 85 4.64 15.84 0.41
N VAL A 86 3.39 15.71 0.87
CA VAL A 86 2.81 14.42 1.23
C VAL A 86 2.87 13.57 -0.04
N SER A 87 4.05 13.04 -0.35
CA SER A 87 4.15 12.07 -1.43
C SER A 87 3.19 10.93 -1.09
N ALA A 88 2.61 10.28 -2.10
CA ALA A 88 1.85 9.03 -1.89
C ALA A 88 2.61 8.01 -1.01
N TYR A 89 3.93 8.18 -0.89
CA TYR A 89 4.87 7.39 -0.10
C TYR A 89 5.14 7.90 1.33
N HIS A 90 4.83 9.17 1.67
CA HIS A 90 5.02 9.75 3.01
C HIS A 90 3.79 9.59 3.92
N PHE A 91 2.67 9.10 3.36
CA PHE A 91 1.51 8.73 4.17
C PHE A 91 1.82 7.58 5.13
N ALA A 92 2.83 6.73 4.86
CA ALA A 92 3.16 5.60 5.74
C ALA A 92 3.50 6.01 7.19
N ASP A 93 3.96 7.24 7.42
CA ASP A 93 4.35 7.77 8.74
C ASP A 93 3.23 8.54 9.47
N THR A 94 2.08 8.79 8.82
CA THR A 94 0.94 9.52 9.42
C THR A 94 -0.43 8.84 9.22
N LEU A 95 -0.51 7.92 8.26
CA LEU A 95 -1.70 7.14 7.91
C LEU A 95 -1.53 5.70 8.39
N TYR A 96 -1.99 5.45 9.61
CA TYR A 96 -1.98 4.11 10.19
C TYR A 96 -3.24 3.29 9.86
N LYS A 97 -4.02 3.70 8.85
CA LYS A 97 -5.11 2.86 8.33
C LYS A 97 -4.59 1.90 7.24
N PRO A 98 -4.98 0.60 7.24
CA PRO A 98 -4.41 -0.38 6.31
C PRO A 98 -4.80 -0.23 4.84
N PHE A 99 -3.85 -0.59 3.97
CA PHE A 99 -3.99 -0.69 2.52
C PHE A 99 -3.69 -2.09 2.00
N ILE A 100 -4.54 -2.55 1.08
CA ILE A 100 -4.35 -3.79 0.34
C ILE A 100 -4.16 -3.44 -1.14
N ALA A 101 -3.06 -3.88 -1.75
CA ALA A 101 -2.88 -3.82 -3.19
C ALA A 101 -3.43 -5.10 -3.84
N ALA A 102 -4.35 -4.95 -4.79
CA ALA A 102 -4.85 -6.02 -5.65
C ALA A 102 -4.16 -5.95 -7.02
N ILE A 103 -3.11 -6.76 -7.19
CA ILE A 103 -2.11 -6.60 -8.26
C ILE A 103 -2.31 -7.66 -9.34
N HIS A 104 -2.32 -7.23 -10.60
CA HIS A 104 -2.39 -8.11 -11.77
C HIS A 104 -1.46 -7.62 -12.86
N GLY A 105 -1.13 -8.50 -13.81
CA GLY A 105 -0.27 -8.17 -14.95
C GLY A 105 0.99 -7.41 -14.52
N TRP A 106 1.35 -6.36 -15.25
CA TRP A 106 2.55 -5.57 -14.94
C TRP A 106 2.40 -4.70 -13.69
N CYS A 107 3.36 -4.85 -12.77
CA CYS A 107 3.61 -4.01 -11.61
C CYS A 107 5.10 -3.60 -11.63
N LEU A 108 5.42 -2.54 -12.39
CA LEU A 108 6.80 -2.20 -12.73
C LEU A 108 7.17 -0.78 -12.27
N GLY A 109 8.44 -0.60 -11.91
CA GLY A 109 9.00 0.69 -11.50
C GLY A 109 8.12 1.36 -10.45
N GLY A 110 7.72 2.61 -10.69
CA GLY A 110 6.76 3.36 -9.87
C GLY A 110 5.49 2.57 -9.46
N GLY A 111 5.00 1.63 -10.28
CA GLY A 111 3.90 0.74 -9.92
C GLY A 111 4.24 -0.22 -8.77
N LEU A 112 5.44 -0.80 -8.79
CA LEU A 112 5.96 -1.59 -7.67
C LEU A 112 6.25 -0.71 -6.45
N GLU A 113 6.73 0.51 -6.66
CA GLU A 113 6.95 1.48 -5.56
C GLU A 113 5.66 1.78 -4.80
N VAL A 114 4.56 2.01 -5.53
CA VAL A 114 3.24 2.22 -4.96
C VAL A 114 2.71 0.94 -4.30
N ALA A 115 2.92 -0.23 -4.90
CA ALA A 115 2.51 -1.48 -4.27
C ALA A 115 3.26 -1.74 -2.95
N LEU A 116 4.55 -1.43 -2.89
CA LEU A 116 5.41 -1.61 -1.71
C LEU A 116 5.02 -0.72 -0.52
N THR A 117 4.26 0.36 -0.72
CA THR A 117 3.72 1.16 0.39
C THR A 117 2.40 0.61 0.94
N CYS A 118 1.76 -0.33 0.24
CA CYS A 118 0.59 -1.02 0.77
C CYS A 118 1.03 -2.06 1.82
N ASP A 119 0.24 -2.22 2.88
CA ASP A 119 0.56 -3.12 3.99
C ASP A 119 0.45 -4.59 3.58
N ILE A 120 -0.55 -4.88 2.73
CA ILE A 120 -0.84 -6.21 2.21
C ILE A 120 -0.84 -6.15 0.69
N ARG A 121 -0.29 -7.18 0.04
CA ARG A 121 -0.27 -7.31 -1.42
C ARG A 121 -0.82 -8.67 -1.82
N ILE A 122 -1.88 -8.67 -2.61
CA ILE A 122 -2.49 -9.88 -3.18
C ILE A 122 -2.26 -9.83 -4.68
N ALA A 123 -1.67 -10.89 -5.24
CA ALA A 123 -1.33 -10.97 -6.65
C ALA A 123 -2.25 -11.93 -7.40
N ALA A 124 -2.60 -11.58 -8.64
CA ALA A 124 -3.07 -12.56 -9.61
C ALA A 124 -1.89 -13.40 -10.12
N GLU A 125 -2.18 -14.63 -10.57
CA GLU A 125 -1.18 -15.56 -11.14
C GLU A 125 -0.40 -14.95 -12.34
N ASP A 126 -1.02 -14.03 -13.07
CA ASP A 126 -0.42 -13.34 -14.22
C ASP A 126 0.47 -12.16 -13.84
N ALA A 127 0.55 -11.80 -12.56
CA ALA A 127 1.30 -10.64 -12.10
C ALA A 127 2.82 -10.80 -12.29
N LYS A 128 3.48 -9.71 -12.68
CA LYS A 128 4.93 -9.59 -12.84
C LYS A 128 5.42 -8.32 -12.14
N PHE A 129 6.51 -8.44 -11.38
CA PHE A 129 7.05 -7.40 -10.51
C PHE A 129 8.49 -7.08 -10.88
N GLY A 130 8.85 -5.80 -10.94
CA GLY A 130 10.23 -5.41 -11.25
C GLY A 130 10.50 -3.92 -11.16
N LEU A 131 11.78 -3.55 -11.08
CA LEU A 131 12.25 -2.16 -11.11
C LEU A 131 13.18 -1.97 -12.32
N PRO A 132 12.66 -1.68 -13.53
CA PRO A 132 13.45 -1.65 -14.75
C PRO A 132 14.15 -0.29 -15.02
N GLU A 133 14.26 0.59 -14.03
CA GLU A 133 14.77 1.96 -14.17
C GLU A 133 16.25 2.02 -14.59
N MET A 134 17.09 1.09 -14.14
CA MET A 134 18.52 1.05 -14.48
C MET A 134 18.77 0.90 -15.99
N TRP A 135 17.89 0.18 -16.70
CA TRP A 135 17.96 0.03 -18.16
C TRP A 135 17.71 1.33 -18.92
N ARG A 136 17.22 2.36 -18.22
CA ARG A 136 16.98 3.71 -18.72
C ARG A 136 17.92 4.74 -18.09
N GLY A 137 18.95 4.30 -17.36
CA GLY A 137 19.89 5.18 -16.66
C GLY A 137 19.26 5.96 -15.50
N ILE A 138 18.15 5.48 -14.94
CA ILE A 138 17.39 6.13 -13.87
C ILE A 138 17.51 5.27 -12.61
N LEU A 139 17.54 5.90 -11.45
CA LEU A 139 17.43 5.18 -10.18
C LEU A 139 15.96 5.00 -9.81
N PRO A 140 15.54 3.79 -9.37
CA PRO A 140 14.26 3.64 -8.68
C PRO A 140 14.22 4.59 -7.47
N GLY A 141 13.06 5.18 -7.20
CA GLY A 141 12.82 6.01 -6.03
C GLY A 141 12.69 5.17 -4.75
N THR A 142 11.51 5.15 -4.14
CA THR A 142 11.28 4.42 -2.89
C THR A 142 11.42 2.90 -3.07
N GLY A 143 11.21 2.37 -4.28
CA GLY A 143 11.36 0.94 -4.58
C GLY A 143 12.76 0.41 -4.28
N MET A 144 13.80 1.22 -4.50
CA MET A 144 15.19 0.86 -4.16
C MET A 144 15.36 0.57 -2.67
N GLN A 145 14.63 1.30 -1.82
CA GLN A 145 14.71 1.21 -0.37
C GLN A 145 13.74 0.18 0.21
N LEU A 146 12.52 0.10 -0.32
CA LEU A 146 11.47 -0.77 0.22
C LEU A 146 11.64 -2.23 -0.21
N THR A 147 12.14 -2.50 -1.43
CA THR A 147 12.35 -3.88 -1.89
C THR A 147 13.26 -4.69 -0.95
N PRO A 148 14.48 -4.24 -0.59
CA PRO A 148 15.34 -5.00 0.32
C PRO A 148 14.84 -5.06 1.78
N ARG A 149 13.84 -4.25 2.14
CA ARG A 149 13.13 -4.35 3.43
C ARG A 149 11.98 -5.35 3.39
N ALA A 150 11.41 -5.58 2.21
CA ALA A 150 10.29 -6.49 2.01
C ALA A 150 10.71 -7.94 1.79
N ILE A 151 11.87 -8.19 1.16
CA ILE A 151 12.30 -9.54 0.73
C ILE A 151 13.79 -9.79 1.00
N PRO A 152 14.27 -11.05 0.99
CA PRO A 152 15.68 -11.37 1.19
C PRO A 152 16.60 -10.57 0.27
N ARG A 153 17.67 -10.00 0.84
CA ARG A 153 18.60 -9.10 0.15
C ARG A 153 19.10 -9.63 -1.19
N ALA A 154 19.41 -10.93 -1.28
CA ALA A 154 19.88 -11.55 -2.52
C ALA A 154 18.85 -11.45 -3.65
N VAL A 155 17.57 -11.73 -3.36
CA VAL A 155 16.47 -11.61 -4.33
C VAL A 155 16.20 -10.15 -4.65
N ALA A 156 16.23 -9.26 -3.65
CA ALA A 156 16.09 -7.82 -3.87
C ALA A 156 17.15 -7.29 -4.84
N ALA A 157 18.38 -7.81 -4.79
CA ALA A 157 19.45 -7.44 -5.71
C ALA A 157 19.11 -7.82 -7.18
N GLU A 158 18.40 -8.92 -7.41
CA GLU A 158 17.95 -9.29 -8.76
C GLU A 158 17.00 -8.26 -9.36
N ILE A 159 16.12 -7.69 -8.52
CA ILE A 159 15.16 -6.68 -8.93
C ILE A 159 15.83 -5.31 -9.03
N VAL A 160 16.52 -4.86 -7.97
CA VAL A 160 17.02 -3.49 -7.83
C VAL A 160 18.29 -3.22 -8.65
N ILE A 161 19.21 -4.19 -8.72
CA ILE A 161 20.50 -4.02 -9.40
C ILE A 161 20.42 -4.51 -10.83
N MET A 162 19.86 -5.71 -11.04
CA MET A 162 19.77 -6.29 -12.39
C MET A 162 18.51 -5.90 -13.16
N GLY A 163 17.50 -5.33 -12.51
CA GLY A 163 16.24 -4.98 -13.17
C GLY A 163 15.44 -6.17 -13.65
N ARG A 164 15.63 -7.34 -13.04
CA ARG A 164 14.90 -8.54 -13.43
C ARG A 164 13.49 -8.47 -12.91
N ASN A 165 12.57 -8.92 -13.75
CA ASN A 165 11.20 -9.16 -13.32
C ASN A 165 11.12 -10.52 -12.64
N ILE A 166 10.34 -10.61 -11.56
CA ILE A 166 9.91 -11.87 -10.96
C ILE A 166 8.41 -12.05 -11.19
N ASP A 167 7.96 -13.31 -11.25
CA ASP A 167 6.54 -13.62 -11.39
C ASP A 167 5.82 -13.71 -10.04
N ALA A 168 4.49 -13.81 -10.09
CA ALA A 168 3.65 -13.90 -8.90
C ALA A 168 4.06 -15.02 -7.95
N GLN A 169 4.41 -16.20 -8.46
CA GLN A 169 4.80 -17.34 -7.62
C GLN A 169 6.14 -17.10 -6.94
N ARG A 170 7.14 -16.58 -7.66
CA ARG A 170 8.41 -16.19 -7.07
C ARG A 170 8.21 -15.07 -6.05
N ALA A 171 7.36 -14.08 -6.34
CA ALA A 171 7.01 -12.99 -5.43
C ALA A 171 6.39 -13.52 -4.13
N TYR A 172 5.54 -14.53 -4.20
CA TYR A 172 4.97 -15.19 -3.02
C TYR A 172 6.03 -15.94 -2.20
N GLN A 173 6.85 -16.76 -2.86
CA GLN A 173 7.91 -17.55 -2.20
C GLN A 173 8.90 -16.70 -1.41
N VAL A 174 9.16 -15.47 -1.84
CA VAL A 174 10.14 -14.57 -1.21
C VAL A 174 9.49 -13.56 -0.26
N GLY A 175 8.16 -13.63 -0.06
CA GLY A 175 7.42 -12.74 0.83
C GLY A 175 7.13 -11.35 0.23
N LEU A 176 7.35 -11.15 -1.06
CA LEU A 176 6.98 -9.88 -1.71
C LEU A 176 5.46 -9.70 -1.67
N VAL A 177 4.68 -10.75 -1.87
CA VAL A 177 3.21 -10.72 -1.81
C VAL A 177 2.67 -11.72 -0.81
N ASN A 178 1.53 -11.42 -0.19
CA ASN A 178 0.91 -12.24 0.85
C ASN A 178 0.13 -13.43 0.29
N ALA A 179 -0.38 -13.32 -0.94
CA ALA A 179 -1.15 -14.37 -1.60
C ALA A 179 -1.06 -14.26 -3.12
N VAL A 180 -1.18 -15.41 -3.80
CA VAL A 180 -1.35 -15.53 -5.25
C VAL A 180 -2.64 -16.28 -5.51
N VAL A 181 -3.51 -15.70 -6.33
CA VAL A 181 -4.83 -16.25 -6.65
C VAL A 181 -5.12 -16.19 -8.15
N PRO A 182 -6.05 -17.00 -8.67
CA PRO A 182 -6.52 -16.86 -10.05
C PRO A 182 -7.00 -15.43 -10.31
N ARG A 183 -6.74 -14.91 -11.53
CA ARG A 183 -7.09 -13.54 -11.93
C ARG A 183 -8.54 -13.16 -11.61
N ALA A 184 -9.48 -14.07 -11.89
CA ALA A 184 -10.91 -13.87 -11.64
C ALA A 184 -11.28 -13.75 -10.15
N LYS A 185 -10.43 -14.25 -9.24
CA LYS A 185 -10.63 -14.20 -7.78
C LYS A 185 -9.90 -13.04 -7.10
N LEU A 186 -9.01 -12.35 -7.82
CA LEU A 186 -8.18 -11.30 -7.23
C LEU A 186 -9.01 -10.29 -6.44
N MET A 187 -10.08 -9.76 -7.04
CA MET A 187 -10.83 -8.70 -6.39
C MET A 187 -11.72 -9.23 -5.26
N SER A 188 -12.34 -10.39 -5.41
CA SER A 188 -13.10 -11.00 -4.30
C SER A 188 -12.21 -11.30 -3.09
N THR A 189 -10.98 -11.78 -3.31
CA THR A 189 -10.04 -12.09 -2.21
C THR A 189 -9.54 -10.82 -1.51
N ALA A 190 -9.23 -9.75 -2.25
CA ALA A 190 -8.85 -8.49 -1.61
C ALA A 190 -10.01 -7.83 -0.85
N ILE A 191 -11.26 -7.99 -1.30
CA ILE A 191 -12.45 -7.58 -0.54
C ILE A 191 -12.57 -8.40 0.74
N GLU A 192 -12.50 -9.73 0.66
CA GLU A 192 -12.56 -10.63 1.82
C GLU A 192 -11.52 -10.26 2.89
N TRP A 193 -10.28 -9.98 2.48
CA TRP A 193 -9.22 -9.61 3.42
C TRP A 193 -9.42 -8.19 3.99
N ALA A 194 -9.93 -7.25 3.19
CA ALA A 194 -10.27 -5.92 3.67
C ALA A 194 -11.45 -5.96 4.67
N GLU A 195 -12.44 -6.82 4.44
CA GLU A 195 -13.54 -7.07 5.37
C GLU A 195 -13.02 -7.64 6.69
N ALA A 196 -12.12 -8.63 6.65
CA ALA A 196 -11.48 -9.18 7.84
C ALA A 196 -10.71 -8.11 8.64
N VAL A 197 -10.02 -7.18 7.97
CA VAL A 197 -9.40 -6.02 8.63
C VAL A 197 -10.47 -5.11 9.27
N CYS A 198 -11.60 -4.90 8.59
CA CYS A 198 -12.69 -4.06 9.10
C CYS A 198 -13.46 -4.69 10.28
N GLU A 199 -13.40 -6.02 10.45
CA GLU A 199 -13.96 -6.74 11.60
C GLU A 199 -13.14 -6.55 12.89
N ALA A 200 -11.88 -6.14 12.80
CA ALA A 200 -11.02 -5.88 13.95
C ALA A 200 -11.26 -4.47 14.55
N ALA A 201 -10.83 -4.27 15.80
CA ALA A 201 -10.94 -2.99 16.49
C ALA A 201 -10.08 -1.92 15.77
N PRO A 202 -10.66 -0.82 15.24
CA PRO A 202 -9.95 0.14 14.40
C PRO A 202 -8.73 0.77 15.09
N LEU A 203 -8.82 1.07 16.39
CA LEU A 203 -7.69 1.64 17.14
C LEU A 203 -6.54 0.66 17.32
N ALA A 204 -6.86 -0.63 17.52
CA ALA A 204 -5.85 -1.67 17.64
C ALA A 204 -5.13 -1.87 16.31
N VAL A 205 -5.87 -1.95 15.20
CA VAL A 205 -5.29 -2.05 13.84
C VAL A 205 -4.38 -0.86 13.53
N LYS A 206 -4.84 0.37 13.82
CA LYS A 206 -4.03 1.59 13.64
C LYS A 206 -2.74 1.53 14.47
N ALA A 207 -2.85 1.20 15.76
CA ALA A 207 -1.70 1.09 16.64
C ALA A 207 -0.73 -0.02 16.20
N SER A 208 -1.23 -1.16 15.70
CA SER A 208 -0.41 -2.26 15.19
C SER A 208 0.41 -1.82 13.97
N LYS A 209 -0.24 -1.18 12.98
CA LYS A 209 0.46 -0.65 11.81
C LYS A 209 1.50 0.41 12.19
N GLU A 210 1.17 1.31 13.12
CA GLU A 210 2.13 2.29 13.60
C GLU A 210 3.36 1.66 14.25
N ASN A 211 3.14 0.66 15.10
CA ASN A 211 4.25 -0.09 15.71
C ASN A 211 5.14 -0.70 14.64
N MET A 212 4.56 -1.45 13.69
CA MET A 212 5.31 -2.11 12.61
C MET A 212 6.16 -1.11 11.81
N ASN A 213 5.60 0.04 11.46
CA ASN A 213 6.30 1.03 10.65
C ASN A 213 7.43 1.72 11.43
N ARG A 214 7.13 2.18 12.66
CA ARG A 214 8.09 2.97 13.44
C ARG A 214 9.17 2.13 14.11
N SER A 215 8.91 0.84 14.35
CA SER A 215 9.86 -0.06 15.01
C SER A 215 10.82 -0.75 14.05
N ALA A 216 10.62 -0.62 12.72
CA ALA A 216 11.35 -1.40 11.70
C ALA A 216 12.88 -1.27 11.76
N HIS A 217 13.40 -0.21 12.40
CA HIS A 217 14.82 0.07 12.53
C HIS A 217 15.28 0.27 13.97
N LEU A 218 14.43 -0.04 14.94
CA LEU A 218 14.74 0.08 16.36
C LEU A 218 15.30 -1.23 16.92
N SER A 219 16.01 -1.15 18.05
CA SER A 219 16.30 -2.33 18.87
C SER A 219 14.99 -2.91 19.41
N LEU A 220 15.00 -4.17 19.87
CA LEU A 220 13.81 -4.76 20.48
C LEU A 220 13.36 -3.98 21.72
N ASP A 221 14.30 -3.56 22.56
CA ASP A 221 14.01 -2.80 23.78
C ASP A 221 13.38 -1.44 23.47
N ASP A 222 13.94 -0.70 22.50
CA ASP A 222 13.37 0.58 22.05
C ASP A 222 11.99 0.37 21.42
N SER A 223 11.80 -0.73 20.68
CA SER A 223 10.52 -1.09 20.07
C SER A 223 9.44 -1.36 21.11
N LEU A 224 9.76 -2.09 22.18
CA LEU A 224 8.84 -2.38 23.28
C LEU A 224 8.51 -1.13 24.10
N ALA A 225 9.50 -0.28 24.37
CA ALA A 225 9.27 1.01 25.04
C ALA A 225 8.33 1.92 24.21
N MET A 226 8.58 2.00 22.90
CA MET A 226 7.70 2.72 21.98
C MET A 226 6.29 2.12 21.94
N GLN A 227 6.17 0.79 21.89
CA GLN A 227 4.88 0.09 21.91
C GLN A 227 4.06 0.46 23.15
N GLY A 228 4.68 0.52 24.33
CA GLY A 228 4.03 0.95 25.56
C GLY A 228 3.46 2.36 25.46
N SER A 229 4.24 3.32 24.92
CA SER A 229 3.76 4.69 24.66
C SER A 229 2.62 4.72 23.64
N ILE A 230 2.73 3.90 22.58
CA ILE A 230 1.69 3.84 21.55
C ILE A 230 0.39 3.32 22.17
N SER A 231 0.43 2.18 22.86
CA SER A 231 -0.72 1.58 23.53
C SER A 231 -1.38 2.54 24.52
N ALA A 232 -0.58 3.25 25.33
CA ALA A 232 -1.08 4.15 26.36
C ALA A 232 -1.94 5.29 25.79
N ARG A 233 -1.57 5.84 24.62
CA ARG A 233 -2.28 6.98 24.01
C ARG A 233 -3.38 6.62 23.01
N THR A 234 -3.40 5.39 22.48
CA THR A 234 -4.42 4.97 21.48
C THR A 234 -5.39 3.91 21.96
N ILE A 235 -4.94 2.93 22.76
CA ILE A 235 -5.76 1.75 23.12
C ILE A 235 -6.22 1.84 24.57
N SER A 236 -5.30 2.15 25.48
CA SER A 236 -5.56 2.10 26.93
C SER A 236 -6.69 3.05 27.33
N GLY A 237 -7.78 2.48 27.86
CA GLY A 237 -8.94 3.24 28.33
C GLY A 237 -10.01 3.54 27.26
N SER A 238 -9.76 3.21 25.98
CA SER A 238 -10.72 3.39 24.88
C SER A 238 -12.03 2.63 25.10
N GLU A 239 -13.11 3.07 24.46
CA GLU A 239 -14.38 2.33 24.45
C GLU A 239 -14.19 0.98 23.75
N ASP A 240 -13.41 0.93 22.67
CA ASP A 240 -13.11 -0.30 21.93
C ASP A 240 -12.37 -1.34 22.79
N GLN A 241 -11.41 -0.93 23.63
CA GLN A 241 -10.74 -1.88 24.54
C GLN A 241 -11.74 -2.52 25.50
N LYS A 242 -12.63 -1.72 26.10
CA LYS A 242 -13.65 -2.21 27.04
C LYS A 242 -14.66 -3.12 26.35
N GLU A 243 -15.11 -2.74 25.15
CA GLU A 243 -16.04 -3.51 24.34
C GLU A 243 -15.45 -4.85 23.92
N GLY A 244 -14.18 -4.90 23.50
CA GLY A 244 -13.52 -6.13 23.10
C GLY A 244 -13.45 -7.15 24.24
N VAL A 245 -13.05 -6.70 25.43
CA VAL A 245 -13.04 -7.54 26.64
C VAL A 245 -14.45 -8.02 27.00
N LYS A 246 -15.43 -7.10 26.99
CA LYS A 246 -16.83 -7.42 27.31
C LYS A 246 -17.42 -8.44 26.33
N ALA A 247 -17.29 -8.20 25.03
CA ALA A 247 -17.83 -9.06 23.97
C ALA A 247 -17.21 -10.46 24.01
N PHE A 248 -15.91 -10.57 24.30
CA PHE A 248 -15.23 -11.85 24.49
C PHE A 248 -15.81 -12.64 25.68
N LEU A 249 -15.98 -12.00 26.84
CA LEU A 249 -16.56 -12.63 28.03
C LEU A 249 -18.02 -13.04 27.80
N GLU A 250 -18.79 -12.23 27.07
CA GLU A 250 -20.20 -12.45 26.74
C GLU A 250 -20.41 -13.37 25.51
N LYS A 251 -19.33 -13.83 24.85
CA LYS A 251 -19.36 -14.66 23.63
C LYS A 251 -20.24 -14.10 22.51
N ARG A 252 -20.19 -12.78 22.31
CA ARG A 252 -20.90 -12.08 21.22
C ARG A 252 -19.91 -11.36 20.31
N LYS A 253 -20.37 -10.96 19.11
CA LYS A 253 -19.57 -10.10 18.24
C LYS A 253 -19.41 -8.70 18.89
N PRO A 254 -18.20 -8.12 18.88
CA PRO A 254 -17.97 -6.76 19.36
C PRO A 254 -18.51 -5.72 18.38
N VAL A 255 -18.88 -4.55 18.89
CA VAL A 255 -19.30 -3.40 18.08
C VAL A 255 -18.33 -2.24 18.28
N TRP A 256 -17.40 -2.09 17.34
CA TRP A 256 -16.34 -1.09 17.41
C TRP A 256 -16.81 0.32 17.03
N LYS A 257 -16.39 1.31 17.82
CA LYS A 257 -16.66 2.74 17.61
C LYS A 257 -15.43 3.54 17.20
N GLY A 258 -14.22 2.98 17.32
CA GLY A 258 -12.99 3.67 16.94
C GLY A 258 -12.59 4.80 17.88
N ARG A 259 -12.96 4.72 19.16
CA ARG A 259 -12.67 5.70 20.22
C ARG A 259 -12.55 5.03 21.59
#